data_AF-A0A7C4T2R9-F1
#
_entry.id   AF-A0A7C4T2R9-F1
#
_cell.length_a   1.000
_cell.length_b   1.000
_cell.length_c   1.000
_cell.angle_alpha   90.00
_cell.angle_beta   90.00
_cell.angle_gamma   90.00
#
_symmetry.space_group_name_H-M   'P 1'
#
loop_
_entity.id
_entity.type
_entity.pdbx_description
1 polymer ?
#
loop_
_entity_poly.entity_id
_entity_poly.type
_entity_poly.pdbx_seq_one_letter_code
_entity_poly.pdbx_strand_id
1 'polypeptide(L)'
;MNRKLPSSRLLIITIGLITFILLSCNTQKLDDGLYANLKTDKGTITIKLEYEKTPLTVANFVGLAEGTLAVTQGIHFYDGLTFHRVEPGFVIQGGD
;
A
#
# COMPACT_ATOMS: atom_id res chain seq x y z
N MET A 1 -6.21 -36.31 -33.46
CA MET A 1 -5.75 -35.39 -34.52
C MET A 1 -4.92 -34.27 -33.88
N ASN A 2 -3.62 -34.48 -33.68
CA ASN A 2 -2.73 -33.53 -33.01
C ASN A 2 -2.12 -32.57 -34.03
N ARG A 3 -2.82 -31.46 -34.33
CA ARG A 3 -2.26 -30.40 -35.17
C ARG A 3 -1.25 -29.62 -34.32
N LYS A 4 0.05 -29.95 -34.43
CA LYS A 4 1.13 -29.14 -33.86
C LYS A 4 1.00 -27.72 -34.40
N LEU A 5 0.90 -26.73 -33.51
CA LEU A 5 0.89 -25.34 -33.94
C LEU A 5 2.25 -24.98 -34.59
N PRO A 6 2.24 -24.26 -35.72
CA PRO A 6 3.47 -23.88 -36.40
C PRO A 6 4.30 -22.93 -35.53
N SER A 7 5.63 -23.07 -35.57
CA SER A 7 6.60 -22.33 -34.74
C SER A 7 6.45 -20.81 -34.82
N SER A 8 6.02 -20.28 -35.97
CA SER A 8 5.74 -18.85 -36.17
C SER A 8 4.53 -18.36 -35.36
N ARG A 9 3.50 -19.20 -35.16
CA ARG A 9 2.36 -18.86 -34.30
C ARG A 9 2.72 -18.92 -32.82
N LEU A 10 3.61 -19.84 -32.45
CA LEU A 10 4.14 -19.91 -31.08
C LEU A 10 4.95 -18.65 -30.73
N LEU A 11 5.75 -18.14 -31.67
CA LEU A 11 6.54 -16.90 -31.52
C LEU A 11 5.66 -15.65 -31.36
N ILE A 12 4.58 -15.53 -32.14
CA ILE A 12 3.66 -14.38 -32.05
C ILE A 12 2.90 -14.39 -30.71
N ILE A 13 2.50 -15.57 -30.23
CA ILE A 13 1.81 -15.73 -28.95
C ILE A 13 2.73 -15.37 -27.78
N THR A 14 4.01 -15.78 -27.82
CA THR A 14 4.96 -15.44 -26.76
C THR A 14 5.30 -13.95 -26.73
N ILE A 15 5.48 -13.31 -27.88
CA ILE A 15 5.70 -11.86 -27.96
C ILE A 15 4.47 -11.09 -27.44
N GLY A 16 3.26 -11.49 -27.84
CA GLY A 16 2.01 -10.89 -27.35
C GLY A 16 1.84 -11.00 -25.83
N LEU A 17 2.18 -12.16 -25.25
CA LEU A 17 2.09 -12.40 -23.80
C LEU A 17 3.11 -11.54 -23.02
N ILE A 18 4.34 -11.43 -23.52
CA ILE A 18 5.39 -10.59 -22.90
C ILE A 18 5.01 -9.10 -22.97
N THR A 19 4.44 -8.66 -24.10
CA THR A 19 4.01 -7.26 -24.28
C THR A 19 2.83 -6.90 -23.35
N PHE A 20 1.92 -7.85 -23.12
CA PHE A 20 0.79 -7.67 -22.19
C PHE A 20 1.23 -7.56 -20.72
N ILE A 21 2.25 -8.34 -20.33
CA ILE A 21 2.85 -8.26 -19.00
C ILE A 21 3.54 -6.90 -18.76
N LEU A 22 4.22 -6.36 -19.79
CA LEU A 22 4.90 -5.06 -19.70
C LEU A 22 3.94 -3.86 -19.64
N LEU A 23 2.71 -3.99 -20.15
CA LEU A 23 1.67 -2.93 -20.12
C LEU A 23 0.94 -2.81 -18.77
N SER A 24 1.13 -3.75 -17.84
CA SER A 24 0.34 -3.79 -16.59
C SER A 24 0.86 -2.92 -15.45
N CYS A 25 1.87 -2.06 -15.66
CA CYS A 25 2.33 -1.15 -14.61
C CYS A 25 1.58 0.18 -14.65
N ASN A 26 0.36 0.21 -14.11
CA ASN A 26 -0.35 1.44 -13.81
C ASN A 26 0.13 2.00 -12.46
N THR A 27 1.32 2.63 -12.45
CA THR A 27 1.81 3.32 -11.27
C THR A 27 1.14 4.69 -11.19
N GLN A 28 0.16 4.81 -10.29
CA GLN A 28 -0.42 6.11 -9.91
C GLN A 28 0.70 6.95 -9.32
N LYS A 29 1.09 8.03 -10.02
CA LYS A 29 2.14 8.94 -9.53
C LYS A 29 1.52 9.82 -8.43
N LEU A 30 1.98 9.63 -7.19
CA LEU A 30 1.63 10.50 -6.07
C LEU A 30 2.31 11.87 -6.24
N ASP A 31 1.65 12.91 -5.76
CA ASP A 31 2.23 14.25 -5.62
C ASP A 31 3.23 14.29 -4.45
N ASP A 32 4.09 15.32 -4.45
CA ASP A 32 5.12 15.46 -3.42
C ASP A 32 4.48 15.63 -2.03
N GLY A 33 5.03 14.94 -1.04
CA GLY A 33 4.54 15.00 0.34
C GLY A 33 5.02 13.85 1.21
N LEU A 34 4.58 13.85 2.47
CA LEU A 34 4.80 12.77 3.42
C LEU A 34 3.60 11.83 3.43
N TYR A 35 3.85 10.53 3.35
CA TYR A 35 2.80 9.51 3.26
C TYR A 35 3.03 8.39 4.25
N ALA A 36 1.93 7.80 4.73
CA ALA A 36 1.92 6.54 5.48
C ALA A 36 1.17 5.47 4.68
N ASN A 37 1.73 4.26 4.66
CA ASN A 37 1.09 3.08 4.08
C ASN A 37 0.66 2.16 5.21
N LEU A 38 -0.65 2.09 5.46
CA LEU A 38 -1.23 1.15 6.40
C LEU A 38 -1.48 -0.16 5.66
N LYS A 39 -0.67 -1.18 5.95
CA LYS A 39 -0.85 -2.52 5.40
C LYS A 39 -1.85 -3.27 6.27
N THR A 40 -2.98 -3.63 5.69
CA THR A 40 -4.04 -4.38 6.37
C THR A 40 -4.26 -5.71 5.65
N ASP A 41 -5.01 -6.62 6.27
CA ASP A 41 -5.47 -7.87 5.63
C ASP A 41 -6.43 -7.62 4.46
N LYS A 42 -7.04 -6.43 4.39
CA LYS A 42 -7.95 -6.00 3.31
C LYS A 42 -7.27 -5.18 2.21
N GLY A 43 -5.96 -4.98 2.31
CA GLY A 43 -5.17 -4.20 1.35
C GLY A 43 -4.45 -3.02 1.99
N THR A 44 -3.77 -2.24 1.15
CA THR A 44 -2.99 -1.08 1.59
C THR A 44 -3.82 0.18 1.51
N ILE A 45 -3.83 0.96 2.59
CA ILE A 45 -4.39 2.31 2.64
C ILE A 45 -3.22 3.30 2.63
N THR A 46 -3.12 4.13 1.60
CA THR A 46 -2.11 5.19 1.50
C THR A 46 -2.72 6.51 1.97
N ILE A 47 -2.08 7.13 2.96
CA ILE A 47 -2.56 8.37 3.60
C ILE A 47 -1.51 9.46 3.42
N LYS A 48 -1.90 10.62 2.88
CA LYS A 48 -1.06 11.83 2.88
C LYS A 48 -1.13 12.51 4.25
N LEU A 49 0.02 12.79 4.86
CA LEU A 49 0.11 13.40 6.18
C LEU A 49 0.25 14.93 6.06
N GLU A 50 -0.66 15.67 6.68
CA GLU A 50 -0.75 17.14 6.62
C GLU A 50 0.18 17.82 7.65
N TYR A 51 1.49 17.55 7.56
CA TYR A 51 2.48 18.03 8.55
C TYR A 51 2.60 19.57 8.61
N GLU A 52 2.28 20.29 7.53
CA GLU A 52 2.31 21.76 7.52
C GLU A 52 1.22 22.35 8.42
N LYS A 53 0.06 21.69 8.52
CA LYS A 53 -1.08 22.16 9.31
C LYS A 53 -1.09 21.58 10.72
N THR A 54 -0.73 20.30 10.86
CA THR A 54 -0.80 19.57 12.14
C THR A 54 0.53 18.89 12.50
N PRO A 55 1.62 19.66 12.61
CA PRO A 55 2.98 19.11 12.74
C PRO A 55 3.15 18.19 13.96
N LEU A 56 2.58 18.55 15.11
CA LEU A 56 2.68 17.74 16.33
C LEU A 56 1.92 16.42 16.22
N THR A 57 0.75 16.44 15.57
CA THR A 57 -0.06 15.23 15.35
C THR A 57 0.68 14.28 14.39
N VAL A 58 1.23 14.82 13.31
CA VAL A 58 1.99 14.01 12.35
C VAL A 58 3.27 13.47 12.98
N ALA A 59 4.02 14.29 13.72
CA ALA A 59 5.23 13.85 14.42
C ALA A 59 4.94 12.73 15.43
N ASN A 60 3.86 12.85 16.20
CA ASN A 60 3.45 11.81 17.14
C ASN A 60 3.04 10.52 16.41
N PHE A 61 2.23 10.62 15.35
CA PHE A 61 1.81 9.45 14.56
C PHE A 61 3.00 8.72 13.92
N VAL A 62 3.89 9.45 13.24
CA VAL A 62 5.09 8.88 12.62
C VAL A 62 6.00 8.27 13.68
N GLY A 63 6.21 8.96 14.81
CA GLY A 63 7.07 8.47 15.86
C GLY A 63 6.56 7.20 16.54
N LEU A 64 5.24 7.05 16.69
CA LEU A 64 4.61 5.80 17.13
C LEU A 64 4.76 4.70 16.09
N ALA A 65 4.49 5.01 14.82
CA ALA A 65 4.58 4.06 13.71
C ALA A 65 6.00 3.51 13.51
N GLU A 66 7.01 4.37 13.59
CA GLU A 66 8.43 4.01 13.38
C GLU A 66 9.14 3.57 14.67
N GLY A 67 8.46 3.61 15.82
CA GLY A 67 9.07 3.24 17.11
C GLY A 67 10.17 4.20 17.58
N THR A 68 10.17 5.45 17.11
CA THR A 68 11.21 6.44 17.44
C THR A 68 10.90 7.24 18.70
N LEU A 69 9.66 7.21 19.19
CA LEU A 69 9.32 7.82 20.48
C LEU A 69 9.84 6.95 21.63
N ALA A 70 10.38 7.58 22.68
CA ALA A 70 10.94 6.88 23.84
C ALA A 70 9.97 5.89 24.50
N VAL A 71 8.67 6.20 24.51
CA VAL A 71 7.61 5.33 25.05
C VAL A 71 7.49 3.98 24.32
N THR A 72 7.86 3.95 23.04
CA THR A 72 7.77 2.74 22.21
C THR A 72 8.98 1.82 22.36
N GLN A 73 10.08 2.31 22.91
CA GLN A 73 11.32 1.54 23.10
C GLN A 73 11.85 0.87 21.82
N GLY A 74 11.65 1.49 20.64
CA GLY A 74 12.06 0.93 19.35
C GLY A 74 11.06 -0.03 18.71
N ILE A 75 9.88 -0.21 19.32
CA ILE A 75 8.82 -1.11 18.82
C ILE A 75 7.84 -0.29 17.99
N HIS A 76 7.49 -0.77 16.79
CA HIS A 76 6.44 -0.15 15.98
C HIS A 76 5.08 -0.32 16.66
N PHE A 77 4.47 0.78 17.08
CA PHE A 77 3.29 0.74 17.94
C PHE A 77 2.04 0.18 17.24
N TYR A 78 1.84 0.47 15.95
CA TYR A 78 0.60 0.12 15.23
C TYR A 78 0.62 -1.29 14.62
N ASP A 79 1.75 -2.00 14.67
CA ASP A 79 1.87 -3.32 14.05
C ASP A 79 1.01 -4.35 14.81
N GLY A 80 0.11 -5.01 14.09
CA GLY A 80 -0.79 -6.05 14.64
C GLY A 80 -2.08 -5.52 15.28
N LEU A 81 -2.27 -4.19 15.36
CA LEU A 81 -3.53 -3.62 15.85
C LEU A 81 -4.66 -3.82 14.83
N THR A 82 -5.90 -3.78 15.32
CA THR A 82 -7.10 -3.94 14.50
C THR A 82 -7.93 -2.66 14.49
N PHE A 83 -8.81 -2.52 13.50
CA PHE A 83 -9.88 -1.53 13.58
C PHE A 83 -11.00 -2.09 14.48
N HIS A 84 -10.91 -1.82 15.78
CA HIS A 84 -11.88 -2.34 16.76
C HIS A 84 -13.28 -1.73 16.59
N ARG A 85 -13.41 -0.60 15.89
CA ARG A 85 -14.69 0.06 15.63
C ARG A 85 -14.85 0.34 14.14
N VAL A 86 -15.93 -0.20 13.57
CA VAL A 86 -16.29 -0.06 12.15
C VAL A 86 -17.76 0.37 12.06
N GLU A 87 -18.00 1.60 11.62
CA GLU A 87 -19.34 2.15 11.43
C GLU A 87 -19.57 2.47 9.95
N PRO A 88 -20.40 1.68 9.24
CA PRO A 88 -20.63 1.87 7.81
C PRO A 88 -21.17 3.26 7.48
N GLY A 89 -20.54 3.91 6.50
CA GLY A 89 -20.91 5.27 6.08
C GLY A 89 -20.42 6.38 6.99
N PHE A 90 -19.66 6.05 8.05
CA PHE A 90 -19.12 7.05 8.98
C PHE A 90 -17.60 6.93 9.15
N VAL A 91 -17.11 5.94 9.91
CA VAL A 91 -15.69 5.88 10.28
C VAL A 91 -15.23 4.47 10.65
N ILE A 92 -13.94 4.22 10.42
CA ILE A 92 -13.19 3.12 11.05
C ILE A 92 -12.21 3.71 12.05
N GLN A 93 -12.09 3.10 13.22
CA GLN A 93 -11.24 3.55 14.31
C GLN A 93 -10.40 2.37 14.83
N GLY A 94 -9.13 2.65 15.09
CA GLY A 94 -8.13 1.74 15.65
C GLY A 94 -7.09 2.53 16.44
N GLY A 95 -5.93 1.94 16.69
CA GLY A 95 -4.81 2.60 17.38
C GLY A 95 -4.78 2.39 18.90
N ASP A 96 -5.34 1.28 19.38
CA ASP A 96 -5.35 0.80 20.77
C ASP A 96 -5.17 -0.73 20.84
#